data_AF-M0LXB5-F1
#
_entry.id   AF-M0LXB5-F1
#
_cell.length_a   1.000
_cell.length_b   1.000
_cell.length_c   1.000
_cell.angle_alpha   90.00
_cell.angle_beta   90.00
_cell.angle_gamma   90.00
#
_symmetry.space_group_name_H-M   'P 1'
#
loop_
_entity.id
_entity.type
_entity.pdbx_description
1 polymer ?
#
loop_
_entity_poly.entity_id
_entity_poly.type
_entity_poly.pdbx_seq_one_letter_code
_entity_poly.pdbx_strand_id
1 'polypeptide(L)' 'MAGANVAVLVGKYAAGATLGTIVVAYGLQEFLSATGHSWFRHAAYQGSAILFTFVGWVILLLTVINLYGELTDS' A
#
# COMPACT_ATOMS: atom_id res chain seq x y z
N MET A 1 8.92 26.71 -0.58
CA MET A 1 8.84 26.18 -1.98
C MET A 1 7.93 26.98 -2.92
N ALA A 2 8.24 27.01 -4.22
CA ALA A 2 7.30 27.45 -5.26
C ALA A 2 6.21 26.39 -5.52
N GLY A 3 4.98 26.79 -5.83
CA GLY A 3 3.84 25.87 -6.01
C GLY A 3 4.05 24.76 -7.05
N ALA A 4 4.87 25.01 -8.08
CA ALA A 4 5.24 24.01 -9.08
C ALA A 4 6.08 22.86 -8.50
N ASN A 5 6.97 23.13 -7.54
CA ASN A 5 7.78 22.09 -6.89
C ASN A 5 6.91 21.20 -6.00
N VAL A 6 5.92 21.77 -5.30
CA VAL A 6 4.97 21.01 -4.48
C VAL A 6 4.12 20.08 -5.36
N ALA A 7 3.66 20.54 -6.53
CA ALA A 7 2.88 19.70 -7.45
C ALA A 7 3.69 18.49 -7.98
N VAL A 8 4.96 18.70 -8.33
CA VAL A 8 5.86 17.61 -8.77
C VAL A 8 6.11 16.62 -7.62
N LEU A 9 6.31 17.14 -6.40
CA LEU A 9 6.48 16.34 -5.19
C LEU A 9 5.26 15.44 -4.95
N VAL A 10 4.06 16.01 -4.94
CA VAL A 10 2.81 15.28 -4.76
C VAL A 10 2.62 14.23 -5.85
N GLY A 11 2.96 14.56 -7.10
CA GLY A 11 2.92 13.61 -8.22
C GLY A 11 3.82 12.38 -8.01
N LYS A 12 5.04 12.57 -7.50
CA LYS A 12 5.97 11.47 -7.14
C LYS A 12 5.34 10.54 -6.10
N TYR A 13 4.78 11.10 -5.03
CA TYR A 13 4.20 10.31 -3.94
C TYR A 13 2.83 9.72 -4.26
N ALA A 14 2.08 10.30 -5.21
CA ALA A 14 0.84 9.71 -5.72
C ALA A 14 1.08 8.33 -6.36
N ALA A 15 2.23 8.12 -7.03
CA ALA A 15 2.60 6.81 -7.56
C ALA A 15 2.83 5.77 -6.44
N GLY A 16 3.53 6.16 -5.36
CA GLY A 16 3.72 5.31 -4.18
C GLY A 16 2.40 4.95 -3.50
N ALA A 17 1.50 5.93 -3.36
CA ALA A 17 0.16 5.72 -2.81
C ALA A 17 -0.68 4.77 -3.68
N THR A 18 -0.60 4.91 -5.00
CA THR A 18 -1.28 4.02 -5.95
C THR A 18 -0.77 2.59 -5.83
N LEU A 19 0.55 2.39 -5.82
CA LEU A 19 1.16 1.07 -5.66
C LEU A 19 0.75 0.41 -4.33
N GLY A 20 0.86 1.15 -3.21
CA GLY A 20 0.46 0.64 -1.90
C GLY A 20 -1.01 0.21 -1.88
N THR A 21 -1.90 1.02 -2.47
CA THR A 21 -3.34 0.72 -2.53
C THR A 21 -3.64 -0.53 -3.36
N ILE A 22 -2.97 -0.72 -4.51
CA ILE A 22 -3.15 -1.93 -5.35
C ILE A 22 -2.73 -3.18 -4.59
N VAL A 23 -1.60 -3.11 -3.88
CA VAL A 23 -1.09 -4.26 -3.10
C VAL A 23 -2.02 -4.59 -1.94
N VAL A 24 -2.57 -3.57 -1.24
CA VAL A 24 -3.61 -3.79 -0.22
C VAL A 24 -4.84 -4.46 -0.82
N ALA A 25 -5.35 -3.96 -1.95
CA ALA A 25 -6.55 -4.49 -2.60
C ALA A 25 -6.36 -5.96 -3.02
N TYR A 26 -5.19 -6.28 -3.59
CA TYR A 26 -4.83 -7.65 -3.97
C TYR A 26 -4.79 -8.59 -2.75
N GLY A 27 -4.09 -8.18 -1.69
CA GLY A 27 -4.01 -8.98 -0.46
C GLY A 27 -5.40 -9.20 0.17
N LEU A 28 -6.25 -8.18 0.19
CA LEU A 28 -7.59 -8.30 0.75
C LEU A 28 -8.48 -9.21 -0.10
N GLN A 29 -8.42 -9.09 -1.43
CA GLN A 29 -9.17 -9.96 -2.34
C GLN A 29 -8.77 -11.43 -2.18
N GLU A 30 -7.47 -11.71 -2.10
CA GLU A 30 -6.97 -13.07 -1.88
C GLU A 30 -7.43 -13.62 -0.53
N PHE A 31 -7.41 -12.79 0.53
CA PHE A 31 -7.85 -13.19 1.86
C PHE A 31 -9.34 -13.55 1.88
N LEU A 32 -10.18 -12.70 1.26
CA LEU A 32 -11.62 -12.93 1.19
C LEU A 32 -11.96 -14.17 0.35
N SER A 33 -11.31 -14.32 -0.81
CA SER A 33 -11.42 -15.52 -1.66
C SER A 33 -11.04 -16.78 -0.88
N ALA A 34 -9.93 -16.72 -0.15
CA ALA A 34 -9.44 -17.84 0.64
C ALA A 34 -10.30 -18.16 1.87
N THR A 35 -11.09 -17.20 2.36
CA THR A 35 -12.02 -17.41 3.48
C THR A 35 -13.35 -18.00 3.02
N GLY A 36 -13.76 -17.74 1.77
CA GLY A 36 -15.01 -18.26 1.18
C GLY A 36 -14.98 -19.73 0.74
N HIS A 37 -13.79 -20.34 0.63
CA HIS A 37 -13.59 -21.72 0.17
C HIS A 37 -12.89 -22.59 1.26
N SER A 38 -13.17 -23.90 1.30
CA SER A 38 -13.02 -24.79 2.48
C SER A 38 -11.65 -24.85 3.21
N TRP A 39 -11.70 -25.29 4.48
CA TRP A 39 -10.79 -24.98 5.60
C TRP A 39 -9.29 -25.33 5.47
N PHE A 40 -8.89 -26.40 4.77
CA PHE A 40 -7.53 -26.95 4.93
C PHE A 40 -6.48 -26.42 3.95
N ARG A 41 -6.84 -26.15 2.69
CA ARG A 41 -5.86 -25.64 1.70
C ARG A 41 -5.65 -24.12 1.83
N HIS A 42 -6.55 -23.43 2.52
CA HIS A 42 -6.64 -21.97 2.53
C HIS A 42 -5.85 -21.27 3.63
N ALA A 43 -5.44 -21.93 4.71
CA ALA A 43 -4.67 -21.27 5.77
C ALA A 43 -3.34 -20.68 5.24
N ALA A 44 -2.66 -21.38 4.32
CA ALA A 44 -1.47 -20.87 3.66
C ALA A 44 -1.76 -19.64 2.77
N TYR A 45 -2.84 -19.69 1.97
CA TYR A 45 -3.25 -18.56 1.12
C TYR A 45 -3.70 -17.36 1.95
N GLN A 46 -4.42 -17.57 3.05
CA GLN A 46 -4.79 -16.52 4.00
C GLN A 46 -3.55 -15.86 4.62
N GLY A 47 -2.54 -16.65 5.02
CA GLY A 47 -1.27 -16.14 5.53
C GLY A 47 -0.54 -15.27 4.50
N SER A 48 -0.42 -15.74 3.25
CA SER A 48 0.18 -14.97 2.16
C SER A 48 -0.61 -13.69 1.85
N ALA A 49 -1.94 -13.77 1.85
CA ALA A 49 -2.84 -12.65 1.60
C ALA A 49 -2.72 -11.55 2.67
N ILE A 50 -2.62 -11.94 3.94
CA ILE A 50 -2.35 -11.02 5.05
C ILE A 50 -0.99 -10.34 4.86
N LEU A 51 0.04 -11.09 4.46
CA LEU A 51 1.37 -10.52 4.20
C LEU A 51 1.34 -9.51 3.06
N PHE A 52 0.66 -9.79 1.95
CA PHE A 52 0.49 -8.82 0.86
C PHE A 52 -0.24 -7.57 1.35
N THR A 53 -1.34 -7.74 2.08
CA THR A 53 -2.10 -6.61 2.65
C THR A 53 -1.22 -5.75 3.55
N PHE A 54 -0.43 -6.38 4.43
CA PHE A 54 0.51 -5.70 5.31
C PHE A 54 1.59 -4.95 4.54
N VAL A 55 2.21 -5.56 3.52
CA VAL A 55 3.20 -4.91 2.67
C VAL A 55 2.61 -3.69 1.97
N GLY A 56 1.38 -3.77 1.49
CA GLY A 56 0.68 -2.62 0.91
C GLY A 56 0.54 -1.47 1.90
N TRP A 57 0.16 -1.75 3.14
CA TRP A 57 0.09 -0.74 4.21
C TRP A 57 1.45 -0.13 4.54
N VAL A 58 2.52 -0.92 4.56
CA VAL A 58 3.89 -0.42 4.78
C VAL A 58 4.30 0.53 3.64
N ILE A 59 3.99 0.19 2.38
CA ILE A 59 4.26 1.07 1.23
C ILE A 59 3.52 2.40 1.40
N LEU A 60 2.24 2.36 1.78
CA LEU A 60 1.45 3.58 2.04
C LEU A 60 2.06 4.43 3.16
N LEU A 61 2.42 3.80 4.28
CA LEU A 61 3.01 4.48 5.42
C LEU A 61 4.34 5.16 5.05
N LEU A 62 5.25 4.44 4.38
CA LEU A 62 6.53 4.99 3.95
C LEU A 62 6.35 6.11 2.92
N THR A 63 5.39 5.97 2.01
CA THR A 63 5.04 7.02 1.04
C THR A 63 4.62 8.30 1.77
N VAL A 64 3.76 8.20 2.77
CA VAL A 64 3.27 9.35 3.54
C VAL A 64 4.38 9.97 4.39
N ILE A 65 5.17 9.15 5.11
CA ILE A 65 6.27 9.64 5.94
C ILE A 65 7.29 10.40 5.09
N ASN A 66 7.68 9.84 3.95
CA ASN A 66 8.66 10.47 3.07
C ASN A 66 8.11 11.77 2.44
N LEU A 67 6.83 11.77 2.03
CA LEU A 67 6.17 13.00 1.55
C LEU A 67 6.19 14.09 2.61
N TYR A 68 5.84 13.73 3.86
CA TYR A 68 5.81 14.68 4.97
C TYR A 68 7.21 15.22 5.30
N GLY A 69 8.22 14.35 5.33
CA GLY A 69 9.61 14.75 5.54
C GLY A 69 10.07 15.75 4.50
N GLU A 70 9.92 15.43 3.21
CA GLU A 70 10.32 16.35 2.14
C GLU A 70 9.51 17.65 2.15
N LEU A 71 8.21 17.61 2.49
CA LEU A 71 7.40 18.82 2.63
C LEU A 71 7.83 19.73 3.78
N THR A 72 8.35 19.15 4.87
CA THR A 72 8.77 19.89 6.07
C THR A 72 10.18 20.46 5.91
N ASP A 73 11.03 19.80 5.14
CA ASP A 73 12.42 20.18 4.91
C ASP A 73 12.62 21.26 3.82
N SER A 74 11.56 21.78 3.18
CA SER A 74 11.68 22.75 2.06
C SER A 74 10.77 23.98 2.10
#